data_AF-A0A0S8JRX3-F1
#
_entry.id   AF-A0A0S8JRX3-F1
#
_cell.length_a   1.000
_cell.length_b   1.000
_cell.length_c   1.000
_cell.angle_alpha   90.00
_cell.angle_beta   90.00
_cell.angle_gamma   90.00
#
_symmetry.space_group_name_H-M   'P 1'
#
loop_
_entity.id
_entity.type
_entity.pdbx_description
1 polymer ?
#
loop_
_entity_poly.entity_id
_entity_poly.type
_entity_poly.pdbx_seq_one_letter_code
_entity_poly.pdbx_strand_id
1 'polypeptide(L)'
;MAFWHLLRDAIVDFCEQLGRPLAPVGEAIKETLVGLPLIVPRVGLALLFLALAIWALTLSKQYIMEGAKRATLWNDLRLWAVVSMVIQIALYLTL
;
A
#
# COMPACT_ATOMS: atom_id res chain seq x y z
N MET A 1 34.03 7.00 -11.27
CA MET A 1 33.86 6.62 -9.84
C MET A 1 33.19 7.71 -8.99
N ALA A 2 33.47 9.01 -9.18
CA ALA A 2 32.90 10.10 -8.36
C ALA A 2 31.35 10.25 -8.39
N PHE A 3 30.70 10.00 -9.53
CA PHE A 3 29.24 10.12 -9.67
C PHE A 3 28.45 9.17 -8.75
N TRP A 4 28.97 7.96 -8.51
CA TRP A 4 28.30 6.95 -7.69
C TRP A 4 28.29 7.32 -6.20
N HIS A 5 29.31 8.03 -5.73
CA HIS A 5 29.36 8.54 -4.36
C HIS A 5 28.38 9.71 -4.17
N LEU A 6 28.37 10.66 -5.11
CA LEU A 6 27.41 11.78 -5.08
C LEU A 6 25.95 11.32 -5.13
N LEU A 7 25.62 10.33 -5.96
CA LEU A 7 24.27 9.78 -6.03
C LEU A 7 23.89 9.06 -4.73
N ARG A 8 24.81 8.28 -4.16
CA ARG A 8 24.60 7.59 -2.88
C ARG A 8 24.33 8.59 -1.77
N ASP A 9 25.17 9.61 -1.64
CA ASP A 9 25.08 10.59 -0.57
C ASP A 9 23.79 11.40 -0.68
N ALA A 10 23.39 11.79 -1.90
CA ALA A 10 22.10 12.46 -2.15
C ALA A 10 20.88 11.59 -1.81
N ILE A 11 20.94 10.27 -2.07
CA ILE A 11 19.87 9.34 -1.71
C ILE A 11 19.80 9.16 -0.19
N VAL A 12 20.95 9.06 0.48
CA VAL A 12 21.00 8.92 1.95
C VAL A 12 20.47 10.17 2.63
N ASP A 13 20.87 11.37 2.19
CA ASP A 13 20.36 12.63 2.71
C ASP A 13 18.85 12.77 2.46
N PHE A 14 18.37 12.39 1.28
CA PHE A 14 16.94 12.39 0.98
C PHE A 14 16.16 11.42 1.88
N CYS A 15 16.69 10.22 2.12
CA CYS A 15 16.11 9.25 3.03
C CYS A 15 16.12 9.71 4.50
N GLU A 16 17.20 10.34 4.98
CA GLU A 16 17.24 10.93 6.32
C GLU A 16 16.26 12.10 6.47
N GLN A 17 16.16 12.94 5.44
CA GLN A 17 15.29 14.11 5.44
C GLN A 17 13.80 13.73 5.39
N LEU A 18 13.46 12.61 4.75
CA LEU A 18 12.13 12.01 4.85
C LEU A 18 11.93 11.22 6.15
N GLY A 19 12.97 10.59 6.69
CA GLY A 19 12.92 9.78 7.91
C GLY A 19 12.70 10.61 9.18
N ARG A 20 13.32 11.79 9.31
CA ARG A 20 13.18 12.67 10.48
C ARG A 20 11.75 13.17 10.77
N PRO A 21 10.97 13.66 9.79
CA PRO A 21 9.58 14.06 10.02
C PRO A 21 8.66 12.85 10.23
N LEU A 22 9.03 11.67 9.75
CA LEU A 22 8.27 10.43 9.94
C LEU A 22 8.58 9.72 11.26
N ALA A 23 9.74 9.98 11.87
CA ALA A 23 10.13 9.41 13.17
C ALA A 23 9.11 9.67 14.31
N PRO A 24 8.62 10.91 14.55
CA PRO A 24 7.62 11.15 15.59
C PRO A 24 6.27 10.50 15.27
N VAL A 25 5.92 10.36 13.99
CA VAL A 25 4.71 9.67 13.54
C VAL A 25 4.81 8.18 13.81
N GLY A 26 5.96 7.56 13.51
CA GLY A 26 6.23 6.15 13.76
C GLY A 26 6.17 5.80 15.24
N GLU A 27 6.73 6.65 16.10
CA GLU A 27 6.68 6.47 17.56
C GLU A 27 5.27 6.66 18.11
N ALA A 28 4.52 7.68 17.66
CA ALA A 28 3.12 7.88 18.07
C ALA A 28 2.21 6.72 17.62
N ILE A 29 2.44 6.18 16.43
CA ILE A 29 1.74 5.00 15.92
C ILE A 29 2.09 3.78 16.78
N LYS A 30 3.37 3.55 17.10
CA LYS A 30 3.79 2.46 17.99
C LYS A 30 3.13 2.56 19.35
N GLU A 31 3.17 3.72 20.00
CA GLU A 31 2.59 3.92 21.33
C GLU A 31 1.08 3.64 21.33
N THR A 32 0.39 4.09 20.28
CA THR A 32 -1.04 3.82 20.09
C THR A 32 -1.32 2.33 19.80
N LEU A 33 -0.46 1.65 19.03
CA LEU A 33 -0.60 0.24 18.71
C LEU A 33 -0.27 -0.68 19.89
N VAL A 34 0.68 -0.33 20.74
CA VAL A 34 1.07 -1.11 21.92
C VAL A 34 -0.06 -1.13 22.96
N GLY A 35 -0.85 -0.06 23.04
CA GLY A 35 -2.02 0.00 23.93
C GLY A 35 -3.26 -0.72 23.39
N LEU A 36 -3.27 -1.11 22.12
CA LEU A 36 -4.42 -1.76 21.48
C LEU A 36 -4.24 -3.28 21.47
N PRO A 37 -5.30 -4.06 21.77
CA PRO A 37 -5.25 -5.50 21.55
C PRO A 37 -4.96 -5.73 20.06
N LEU A 38 -4.03 -6.63 19.75
CA LEU A 38 -3.54 -6.95 18.39
C LEU A 38 -4.68 -7.21 17.38
N ILE A 39 -5.87 -7.53 17.86
CA ILE A 39 -7.08 -7.69 17.04
C ILE A 39 -7.52 -6.40 16.35
N VAL A 40 -7.34 -5.22 16.96
CA VAL A 40 -7.81 -3.94 16.43
C VAL A 40 -7.05 -3.50 15.17
N PRO A 41 -5.70 -3.41 15.18
CA PRO A 41 -4.97 -3.11 13.95
C PRO A 41 -5.18 -4.20 12.89
N ARG A 42 -5.38 -5.46 13.32
CA ARG A 42 -5.65 -6.56 12.41
C ARG A 42 -6.98 -6.44 11.68
N VAL A 43 -8.06 -6.19 12.41
CA VAL A 43 -9.39 -5.99 11.84
C VAL A 43 -9.44 -4.68 11.05
N GLY A 44 -8.77 -3.61 11.53
CA GLY A 44 -8.69 -2.33 10.81
C GLY A 44 -8.03 -2.44 9.43
N LEU A 45 -6.91 -3.15 9.33
CA LEU A 45 -6.23 -3.39 8.05
C LEU A 45 -7.06 -4.31 7.13
N ALA A 46 -7.67 -5.36 7.67
CA ALA A 46 -8.55 -6.23 6.89
C ALA A 46 -9.76 -5.46 6.32
N LEU A 47 -10.37 -4.59 7.13
CA LEU A 47 -11.47 -3.72 6.69
C LEU A 47 -11.02 -2.70 5.65
N LEU A 48 -9.81 -2.14 5.79
CA LEU A 48 -9.25 -1.23 4.79
C LEU A 48 -9.06 -1.93 3.43
N PHE A 49 -8.49 -3.14 3.42
CA PHE A 49 -8.33 -3.91 2.18
C PHE A 49 -9.68 -4.30 1.57
N LEU A 50 -10.65 -4.67 2.41
CA LEU A 50 -12.01 -4.96 1.95
C LEU A 50 -12.68 -3.72 1.35
N ALA A 51 -12.53 -2.55 1.97
CA ALA A 51 -13.07 -1.29 1.47
C ALA A 51 -12.44 -0.92 0.12
N LEU A 52 -11.13 -1.11 -0.05
CA LEU A 52 -10.43 -0.89 -1.32
C LEU A 52 -10.90 -1.86 -2.41
N ALA A 53 -11.12 -3.13 -2.08
CA ALA A 53 -11.67 -4.11 -3.02
C ALA A 53 -13.09 -3.73 -3.48
N ILE A 54 -13.96 -3.35 -2.53
CA ILE A 54 -15.32 -2.88 -2.84
C ILE A 54 -15.27 -1.62 -3.69
N TRP A 55 -14.42 -0.65 -3.34
CA TRP A 55 -14.26 0.58 -4.11
C TRP A 55 -13.77 0.32 -5.53
N ALA A 56 -12.81 -0.58 -5.73
CA ALA A 56 -12.38 -1.01 -7.06
C ALA A 56 -13.55 -1.64 -7.86
N LEU A 57 -14.47 -2.32 -7.20
CA LEU A 57 -15.70 -2.82 -7.80
C LEU A 57 -16.76 -1.74 -8.05
N THR A 58 -16.65 -0.54 -7.49
CA THR A 58 -17.55 0.58 -7.85
C THR A 58 -17.11 1.34 -9.10
N LEU A 59 -15.85 1.19 -9.51
CA LEU A 59 -15.32 1.87 -10.70
C LEU A 59 -15.90 1.28 -12.00
N SER A 60 -16.23 2.16 -12.93
CA SER A 60 -16.75 1.79 -14.25
C SER A 60 -15.70 0.99 -15.03
N LYS A 61 -16.12 -0.12 -15.65
CA LYS A 61 -15.24 -0.92 -16.53
C LYS A 61 -14.75 -0.10 -17.72
N GLN A 62 -15.58 0.79 -18.25
CA GLN A 62 -15.21 1.66 -19.36
C GLN A 62 -14.14 2.66 -18.94
N TYR A 63 -14.27 3.25 -17.76
CA TYR A 63 -13.28 4.17 -17.19
C TYR A 63 -11.93 3.48 -16.96
N ILE A 64 -11.94 2.24 -16.46
CA ILE A 64 -10.70 1.51 -16.18
C ILE A 64 -10.04 0.95 -17.44
N MET A 65 -10.81 0.63 -18.46
CA MET A 65 -10.27 0.20 -19.75
C MET A 65 -9.99 1.37 -20.70
N GLU A 66 -10.20 2.61 -20.26
CA GLU A 66 -9.91 3.80 -21.04
C GLU A 66 -8.39 3.92 -21.27
N GLY A 67 -7.96 3.75 -22.52
CA GLY A 67 -6.54 3.70 -22.91
C GLY A 67 -5.96 2.28 -23.06
N ALA A 68 -6.71 1.22 -22.76
CA ALA A 68 -6.26 -0.15 -23.00
C ALA A 68 -6.33 -0.49 -24.51
N LYS A 69 -5.20 -0.87 -25.11
CA LYS A 69 -5.12 -1.30 -26.52
C LYS A 69 -6.03 -2.50 -26.85
N ARG A 70 -6.38 -3.31 -25.85
CA ARG A 70 -7.28 -4.46 -25.99
C ARG A 70 -8.06 -4.66 -24.68
N ALA A 71 -9.37 -4.82 -24.76
CA ALA A 71 -10.21 -5.15 -23.62
C ALA A 71 -10.05 -6.65 -23.29
N THR A 72 -9.05 -6.99 -22.48
CA THR A 72 -8.82 -8.34 -21.95
C THR A 72 -8.97 -8.34 -20.44
N LEU A 73 -9.29 -9.50 -19.85
CA LEU A 73 -9.37 -9.65 -18.39
C LEU A 73 -8.05 -9.31 -17.69
N TRP A 74 -6.92 -9.49 -18.37
CA TRP A 74 -5.59 -9.11 -17.88
C TRP A 74 -5.40 -7.60 -17.73
N ASN A 75 -6.07 -6.80 -18.55
CA ASN A 75 -6.01 -5.34 -18.49
C ASN A 75 -7.07 -4.75 -17.55
N ASP A 76 -7.89 -5.59 -16.91
CA ASP A 76 -8.88 -5.13 -15.96
C ASP A 76 -8.20 -4.87 -14.60
N LEU A 77 -7.85 -3.61 -14.33
CA LEU A 77 -7.23 -3.24 -13.06
C LEU A 77 -8.14 -3.52 -11.85
N ARG A 78 -9.47 -3.63 -12.05
CA ARG A 78 -10.39 -3.99 -10.96
C ARG A 78 -10.13 -5.41 -10.49
N LEU A 79 -9.93 -6.32 -11.44
CA LEU A 79 -9.64 -7.71 -11.14
C LEU A 79 -8.33 -7.83 -10.37
N TRP A 80 -7.29 -7.11 -10.79
CA TRP A 80 -6.00 -7.09 -10.09
C TRP A 80 -6.07 -6.42 -8.72
N ALA A 81 -6.87 -5.36 -8.57
CA ALA A 81 -7.13 -4.74 -7.27
C ALA A 81 -7.78 -5.77 -6.32
N VAL A 82 -8.80 -6.50 -6.77
CA VAL A 82 -9.43 -7.54 -5.94
C VAL A 82 -8.47 -8.68 -5.62
N VAL A 83 -7.74 -9.20 -6.63
CA VAL A 83 -6.76 -10.28 -6.43
C VAL A 83 -5.68 -9.87 -5.43
N SER A 84 -5.13 -8.66 -5.56
CA SER A 84 -4.12 -8.15 -4.62
C SER A 84 -4.67 -7.99 -3.20
N MET A 85 -5.88 -7.47 -3.03
CA MET A 85 -6.51 -7.35 -1.70
C MET A 85 -6.78 -8.71 -1.08
N VAL A 86 -7.22 -9.70 -1.85
CA VAL A 86 -7.40 -11.09 -1.37
C VAL A 86 -6.08 -11.70 -0.92
N ILE A 87 -5.00 -11.49 -1.68
CA ILE A 87 -3.65 -11.95 -1.28
C ILE A 87 -3.21 -11.26 0.01
N GLN A 88 -3.42 -9.95 0.14
CA GLN A 88 -3.08 -9.21 1.37
C GLN A 88 -3.85 -9.76 2.58
N ILE A 89 -5.16 -9.99 2.44
CA ILE A 89 -5.98 -10.60 3.49
C ILE A 89 -5.47 -12.00 3.84
N ALA A 90 -5.15 -12.84 2.84
CA ALA A 90 -4.64 -14.19 3.07
C ALA A 90 -3.29 -14.17 3.82
N LEU A 91 -2.33 -13.36 3.35
CA LEU A 91 -1.03 -13.20 4.01
C LEU A 91 -1.20 -12.73 5.46
N TYR A 92 -2.10 -11.77 5.67
CA TYR A 92 -2.34 -11.14 6.95
C TYR A 92 -3.11 -12.05 7.94
N LEU A 93 -3.89 -13.01 7.45
CA LEU A 93 -4.50 -14.05 8.27
C LEU A 93 -3.52 -15.20 8.59
N THR A 94 -2.50 -15.41 7.76
CA THR A 94 -1.49 -16.47 7.95
C THR A 94 -0.27 -16.05 8.77
N LEU A 95 0.00 -14.75 8.89
CA LEU A 95 1.10 -14.15 9.69
C LEU A 95 0.61 -13.63 11.05
#